data_AF-A0ABD1ZCW9-F1
#
_entry.id   AF-A0ABD1ZCW9-F1
#
_cell.length_a   1.000
_cell.length_b   1.000
_cell.length_c   1.000
_cell.angle_alpha   90.00
_cell.angle_beta   90.00
_cell.angle_gamma   90.00
#
_symmetry.space_group_name_H-M   'P 1'
#
loop_
_entity.id
_entity.type
_entity.pdbx_description
1 polymer ?
#
loop_
_entity_poly.entity_id
_entity_poly.type
_entity_poly.pdbx_seq_one_letter_code
_entity_poly.pdbx_strand_id
1 'polypeptide(L)'
;MIDSVPGIKCLDMNNAEDAIIRFTHEVVPGMIVTGMEIAEIDGSLRMGPTFDAMMVSGQKAAHLALKALGLPNEIDGNFVSGVHPELVMASAEDESSATA
;
A
#
# COMPACT_ATOMS: atom_id res chain seq x y z
N MET A 1 3.45 13.19 -15.27
CA MET A 1 4.83 12.66 -15.23
C MET A 1 5.43 13.14 -13.93
N ILE A 2 6.25 12.34 -13.24
CA ILE A 2 6.85 12.73 -11.95
C ILE A 2 8.06 13.62 -12.25
N ASP A 3 8.12 14.79 -11.61
CA ASP A 3 9.15 15.80 -11.88
C ASP A 3 10.51 15.50 -11.21
N SER A 4 10.49 14.79 -10.07
CA SER A 4 11.69 14.45 -9.30
C SER A 4 11.45 13.20 -8.46
N VAL A 5 12.48 12.36 -8.35
CA VAL A 5 12.50 11.15 -7.51
C VAL A 5 13.50 11.40 -6.36
N PRO A 6 13.04 11.56 -5.10
CA PRO A 6 13.88 11.87 -3.95
C PRO A 6 14.85 10.73 -3.57
N GLY A 7 14.52 9.49 -3.95
CA GLY A 7 15.37 8.32 -3.76
C GLY A 7 15.25 7.68 -2.37
N ILE A 8 15.60 6.40 -2.29
CA ILE A 8 15.49 5.61 -1.07
C ILE A 8 16.41 6.11 0.07
N LYS A 9 15.88 6.18 1.29
CA LYS A 9 16.62 6.59 2.49
C LYS A 9 17.25 5.41 3.23
N CYS A 10 17.91 5.71 4.35
CA CYS A 10 18.54 4.75 5.25
C CYS A 10 17.56 3.67 5.77
N LEU A 11 18.12 2.63 6.41
CA LEU A 11 17.34 1.52 6.94
C LEU A 11 16.74 1.87 8.30
N ASP A 12 15.42 1.79 8.40
CA ASP A 12 14.65 1.87 9.64
C ASP A 12 13.35 1.08 9.44
N MET A 13 13.29 -0.09 10.06
CA MET A 13 12.28 -1.11 9.73
C MET A 13 10.87 -0.64 10.08
N ASN A 14 10.66 -0.17 11.31
CA ASN A 14 9.33 0.21 11.80
C ASN A 14 8.72 1.34 10.97
N ASN A 15 9.53 2.38 10.70
CA ASN A 15 9.06 3.53 9.92
C ASN A 15 8.95 3.20 8.42
N ALA A 16 9.79 2.30 7.89
CA ALA A 16 9.74 1.91 6.49
C ALA A 16 8.47 1.11 6.15
N GLU A 17 8.13 0.09 6.96
CA GLU A 17 6.98 -0.78 6.68
C GLU A 17 5.66 0.01 6.65
N ASP A 18 5.43 0.84 7.67
CA ASP A 18 4.26 1.72 7.73
C ASP A 18 4.22 2.71 6.56
N ALA A 19 5.37 3.31 6.21
CA ALA A 19 5.45 4.27 5.11
C ALA A 19 5.09 3.62 3.77
N ILE A 20 5.62 2.42 3.48
CA ILE A 20 5.35 1.73 2.21
C ILE A 20 3.86 1.40 2.05
N ILE A 21 3.21 0.92 3.10
CA ILE A 21 1.77 0.62 3.06
C ILE A 21 0.97 1.91 2.84
N ARG A 22 1.29 2.98 3.58
CA ARG A 22 0.60 4.26 3.49
C ARG A 22 0.73 4.89 2.11
N PHE A 23 1.94 4.93 1.57
CA PHE A 23 2.25 5.55 0.27
C PHE A 23 1.98 4.64 -0.93
N THR A 24 1.35 3.49 -0.76
CA THR A 24 0.84 2.71 -1.91
C THR A 24 -0.37 3.40 -2.52
N HIS A 25 -0.18 4.00 -3.69
CA HIS A 25 -1.20 4.78 -4.37
C HIS A 25 -0.98 4.83 -5.90
N GLU A 26 -1.96 5.39 -6.59
CA GLU A 26 -1.85 5.74 -8.00
C GLU A 26 -1.04 7.02 -8.14
N VAL A 27 0.19 6.90 -8.62
CA VAL A 27 1.16 8.02 -8.68
C VAL A 27 0.87 8.94 -9.88
N VAL A 28 0.44 8.35 -10.99
CA VAL A 28 -0.10 9.08 -12.15
C VAL A 28 -1.34 8.36 -12.66
N PRO A 29 -2.29 9.05 -13.31
CA PRO A 29 -3.49 8.41 -13.83
C PRO A 29 -3.17 7.19 -14.71
N GLY A 30 -3.62 6.00 -14.28
CA GLY A 30 -3.37 4.71 -14.90
C GLY A 30 -2.13 3.94 -14.42
N MET A 31 -1.37 4.45 -13.44
CA MET A 31 -0.15 3.80 -12.92
C MET A 31 -0.16 3.76 -11.40
N ILE A 32 -0.32 2.56 -10.87
CA ILE A 32 -0.23 2.26 -9.44
C ILE A 32 1.17 1.73 -9.16
N VAL A 33 1.81 2.28 -8.12
CA VAL A 33 3.12 1.82 -7.67
C VAL A 33 2.97 1.16 -6.29
N THR A 34 3.69 0.07 -6.08
CA THR A 34 3.59 -0.78 -4.89
C THR A 34 4.98 -1.28 -4.45
N GLY A 35 5.08 -1.72 -3.19
CA GLY A 35 6.31 -2.26 -2.63
C GLY A 35 7.45 -1.26 -2.55
N MET A 36 8.69 -1.75 -2.69
CA MET A 36 9.89 -0.93 -2.48
C MET A 36 10.12 0.17 -3.52
N GLU A 37 9.43 0.12 -4.66
CA GLU A 37 9.51 1.19 -5.66
C GLU A 37 8.95 2.52 -5.12
N ILE A 38 7.97 2.45 -4.21
CA ILE A 38 7.43 3.61 -3.48
C ILE A 38 8.54 4.33 -2.69
N ALA A 39 9.50 3.58 -2.15
CA ALA A 39 10.58 4.17 -1.37
C ALA A 39 11.44 5.12 -2.20
N GLU A 40 11.60 4.84 -3.49
CA GLU A 40 12.32 5.72 -4.41
C GLU A 40 11.50 6.98 -4.71
N ILE A 41 10.20 6.81 -5.01
CA ILE A 41 9.31 7.90 -5.43
C ILE A 41 8.99 8.88 -4.29
N ASP A 42 8.69 8.37 -3.10
CA ASP A 42 8.30 9.20 -1.95
C ASP A 42 9.47 9.49 -0.99
N GLY A 43 10.62 8.83 -1.21
CA GLY A 43 11.81 9.00 -0.40
C GLY A 43 11.64 8.40 0.99
N SER A 44 11.10 7.18 1.05
CA SER A 44 10.90 6.44 2.29
C SER A 44 12.15 5.67 2.71
N LEU A 45 12.17 5.25 3.96
CA LEU A 45 13.22 4.40 4.54
C LEU A 45 13.09 2.98 3.97
N ARG A 46 14.17 2.19 4.04
CA ARG A 46 14.14 0.77 3.65
C ARG A 46 13.89 -0.14 4.86
N MET A 47 13.10 -1.21 4.71
CA MET A 47 12.83 -2.15 5.82
C MET A 47 13.84 -3.29 5.97
N GLY A 48 14.70 -3.54 4.97
CA GLY A 48 15.66 -4.64 5.05
C GLY A 48 15.01 -6.02 4.82
N PRO A 49 15.37 -7.07 5.56
CA PRO A 49 14.95 -8.45 5.28
C PRO A 49 13.58 -8.80 5.90
N THR A 50 12.59 -7.93 5.76
CA THR A 50 11.19 -8.17 6.14
C THR A 50 10.28 -7.92 4.95
N PHE A 51 9.17 -8.66 4.85
CA PHE A 51 8.35 -8.72 3.65
C PHE A 51 6.86 -8.42 3.90
N ASP A 52 6.46 -8.22 5.15
CA ASP A 52 5.05 -8.08 5.52
C ASP A 52 4.42 -6.86 4.83
N ALA A 53 5.09 -5.72 4.88
CA ALA A 53 4.64 -4.52 4.17
C ALA A 53 4.64 -4.68 2.63
N MET A 54 5.44 -5.58 2.06
CA MET A 54 5.35 -5.88 0.62
C MET A 54 4.04 -6.59 0.28
N MET A 55 3.62 -7.55 1.11
CA MET A 55 2.38 -8.28 0.91
C MET A 55 1.16 -7.37 1.09
N VAL A 56 1.15 -6.58 2.17
CA VAL A 56 0.05 -5.64 2.45
C VAL A 56 -0.01 -4.51 1.41
N SER A 57 1.14 -3.97 0.99
CA SER A 57 1.22 -3.00 -0.10
C SER A 57 0.66 -3.59 -1.40
N GLY A 58 1.00 -4.84 -1.74
CA GLY A 58 0.47 -5.51 -2.93
C GLY A 58 -1.04 -5.70 -2.89
N GLN A 59 -1.60 -6.08 -1.73
CA GLN A 59 -3.05 -6.19 -1.53
C GLN A 59 -3.74 -4.83 -1.72
N LYS A 60 -3.21 -3.76 -1.10
CA LYS A 60 -3.73 -2.40 -1.29
C LYS A 60 -3.68 -1.96 -2.75
N ALA A 61 -2.59 -2.26 -3.46
CA ALA A 61 -2.46 -1.96 -4.89
C ALA A 61 -3.49 -2.72 -5.75
N ALA A 62 -3.80 -3.97 -5.42
CA ALA A 62 -4.84 -4.73 -6.10
C ALA A 62 -6.22 -4.10 -5.91
N HIS A 63 -6.55 -3.63 -4.70
CA HIS A 63 -7.81 -2.91 -4.47
C HIS A 63 -7.87 -1.57 -5.21
N LEU A 64 -6.76 -0.83 -5.29
CA LEU A 64 -6.67 0.38 -6.10
C LEU A 64 -6.88 0.08 -7.59
N ALA A 65 -6.34 -1.04 -8.08
CA ALA A 65 -6.54 -1.45 -9.47
C ALA A 65 -8.01 -1.84 -9.74
N LEU A 66 -8.65 -2.57 -8.83
CA LEU A 66 -10.08 -2.88 -8.93
C LEU A 66 -10.94 -1.61 -8.93
N LYS A 67 -10.60 -0.64 -8.07
CA LYS A 67 -11.24 0.68 -8.05
C LYS A 67 -11.09 1.41 -9.38
N ALA A 68 -9.89 1.43 -9.95
CA ALA A 68 -9.64 2.05 -11.26
C ALA A 68 -10.42 1.37 -12.40
N LEU A 69 -10.69 0.06 -12.29
CA LEU A 69 -11.52 -0.70 -13.23
C LEU A 69 -13.04 -0.56 -12.98
N GLY A 70 -13.46 0.12 -11.91
CA GLY A 70 -14.87 0.21 -11.50
C GLY A 70 -15.44 -1.10 -10.96
N LEU A 71 -14.57 -2.01 -10.51
CA LEU A 71 -14.95 -3.28 -9.91
C LEU A 71 -15.11 -3.15 -8.38
N PRO A 72 -15.84 -4.09 -7.74
CA PRO A 72 -15.99 -4.12 -6.29
C PRO A 72 -14.63 -4.18 -5.59
N ASN A 73 -14.41 -3.30 -4.62
CA ASN A 73 -13.15 -3.17 -3.90
C ASN A 73 -13.40 -2.82 -2.42
N GLU A 74 -12.44 -3.12 -1.54
CA GLU A 74 -12.55 -2.84 -0.10
C GLU A 74 -12.36 -1.37 0.25
N ILE A 75 -11.63 -0.61 -0.57
CA ILE A 75 -11.36 0.82 -0.34
C ILE A 75 -12.64 1.65 -0.37
N ASP A 76 -13.58 1.31 -1.26
CA ASP A 76 -14.87 1.99 -1.39
C ASP A 76 -15.96 1.35 -0.51
N GLY A 77 -15.63 0.37 0.33
CA GLY A 77 -16.58 -0.34 1.19
C GLY A 77 -17.61 -1.22 0.45
N ASN A 78 -17.45 -1.37 -0.87
CA ASN A 78 -18.37 -2.12 -1.74
C ASN A 78 -17.90 -3.57 -1.98
N PHE A 79 -16.98 -4.07 -1.15
CA PHE A 79 -16.45 -5.41 -1.30
C PHE A 79 -17.53 -6.45 -0.99
N VAL A 80 -17.79 -7.30 -1.97
CA VAL A 80 -18.72 -8.41 -1.82
C VAL A 80 -17.92 -9.58 -1.29
N SER A 81 -18.10 -9.90 -0.01
CA SER A 81 -17.50 -11.07 0.65
C SER A 81 -17.87 -12.34 -0.11
N GLY A 82 -16.95 -12.84 -0.95
CA GLY A 82 -17.16 -14.06 -1.74
C GLY A 82 -16.63 -14.06 -3.17
N VAL A 83 -16.13 -12.94 -3.70
CA VAL A 83 -15.63 -12.91 -5.10
C VAL A 83 -14.18 -13.37 -5.21
N HIS A 84 -13.31 -13.09 -4.21
CA HIS A 84 -11.96 -13.66 -4.11
C HIS A 84 -11.53 -13.81 -2.63
N PRO A 85 -11.57 -15.02 -2.04
CA PRO A 85 -11.29 -15.25 -0.62
C PRO A 85 -9.84 -14.92 -0.19
N GLU A 86 -8.94 -14.70 -1.15
CA GLU A 86 -7.52 -14.39 -0.89
C GLU A 86 -7.23 -12.91 -0.59
N LEU A 87 -8.22 -12.02 -0.79
CA LEU A 87 -8.03 -10.56 -0.66
C LEU A 87 -8.57 -9.95 0.65
N VAL A 88 -9.16 -10.76 1.53
CA VAL A 88 -9.95 -10.34 2.72
C VAL A 88 -9.11 -9.73 3.86
N MET A 89 -7.77 -9.77 3.78
CA MET A 89 -6.91 -9.60 4.96
C MET A 89 -6.31 -8.19 5.20
N ALA A 90 -6.59 -7.17 4.37
CA ALA A 90 -5.89 -5.87 4.50
C ALA A 90 -6.76 -4.63 4.78
N SER A 91 -8.09 -4.72 4.85
CA SER A 91 -8.97 -3.55 5.03
C SER A 91 -9.38 -3.23 6.46
N ALA A 92 -8.96 -4.01 7.45
CA ALA A 92 -9.22 -3.68 8.85
C ALA A 92 -8.19 -2.66 9.36
N GLU A 93 -8.39 -1.37 9.09
CA GLU A 93 -7.87 -0.32 9.96
C GLU A 93 -8.68 -0.33 11.27
N ASP A 94 -8.27 -1.15 12.25
CA ASP A 94 -8.79 -1.05 13.62
C ASP A 94 -8.13 0.15 14.33
N GLU A 95 -8.83 1.28 14.32
CA GLU A 95 -8.59 2.44 15.19
C GLU A 95 -8.84 2.06 16.68
N SER A 96 -7.96 1.28 17.33
CA SER A 96 -8.03 1.07 18.78
C SER A 96 -6.71 0.85 19.53
N SER A 97 -5.62 1.52 19.15
CA SER A 97 -4.41 1.62 19.99
C SER A 97 -4.14 3.02 20.54
N ALA A 98 -5.20 3.82 20.74
CA ALA A 98 -5.14 5.06 21.52
C ALA A 98 -6.07 4.97 22.75
N THR A 99 -5.70 4.14 23.74
CA THR A 99 -5.80 4.40 25.19
C THR A 99 -5.52 3.13 25.97
N ALA A 100 -4.32 3.02 26.56
CA ALA A 100 -4.03 2.54 27.92
C ALA A 100 -2.51 2.39 28.09
#